data_AF-A0A1W9Z0L4-F1
#
_entry.id   AF-A0A1W9Z0L4-F1
#
_cell.length_a   1.000
_cell.length_b   1.000
_cell.length_c   1.000
_cell.angle_alpha   90.00
_cell.angle_beta   90.00
_cell.angle_gamma   90.00
#
_symmetry.space_group_name_H-M   'P 1'
#
loop_
_entity.id
_entity.type
_entity.pdbx_description
1 polymer ?
#
loop_
_entity_poly.entity_id
_entity_poly.type
_entity_poly.pdbx_seq_one_letter_code
_entity_poly.pdbx_strand_id
1 'polypeptide(L)'
;SVTVGLGATLAVFVVGGALGALAGFYGSWFDAVVSRVTDVFLGLPLLLAAIVLMQVMHHRTVWTVIAILALFGWPQVARIARGAVLEVRASDYVLAAKALGLNRFQILLRHALPNAVGPVIAVATVALGIFIV
;
A
#
# COMPACT_ATOMS: atom_id res chain seq x y z
N SER A 1 -21.23 2.49 -1.93
CA SER A 1 -21.52 1.86 -3.26
C SER A 1 -20.49 0.79 -3.54
N VAL A 2 -20.91 -0.42 -3.94
CA VAL A 2 -19.99 -1.57 -4.11
C VAL A 2 -18.91 -1.30 -5.17
N THR A 3 -19.24 -0.63 -6.27
CA THR A 3 -18.29 -0.28 -7.33
C THR A 3 -17.18 0.65 -6.83
N VAL A 4 -17.54 1.64 -6.01
CA VAL A 4 -16.59 2.58 -5.40
C VAL A 4 -15.69 1.83 -4.42
N GLY A 5 -16.27 1.00 -3.54
CA GLY A 5 -15.51 0.24 -2.55
C GLY A 5 -14.48 -0.69 -3.20
N LEU A 6 -14.91 -1.49 -4.19
CA LEU A 6 -14.00 -2.37 -4.93
C LEU A 6 -12.90 -1.60 -5.67
N GLY A 7 -13.27 -0.53 -6.38
CA GLY A 7 -12.31 0.27 -7.15
C GLY A 7 -11.27 0.95 -6.25
N ALA A 8 -11.71 1.55 -5.14
CA ALA A 8 -10.83 2.18 -4.17
C ALA A 8 -9.92 1.16 -3.49
N THR A 9 -10.46 0.03 -3.03
CA THR A 9 -9.65 -1.03 -2.38
C THR A 9 -8.61 -1.60 -3.33
N LEU A 10 -8.95 -1.86 -4.59
CA LEU A 10 -7.97 -2.33 -5.57
C LEU A 10 -6.86 -1.31 -5.80
N ALA A 11 -7.20 -0.04 -5.96
CA ALA A 11 -6.21 1.02 -6.13
C ALA A 11 -5.29 1.13 -4.90
N VAL A 12 -5.86 1.12 -3.69
CA VAL A 12 -5.12 1.16 -2.43
C VAL A 12 -4.22 -0.07 -2.26
N PHE A 13 -4.72 -1.27 -2.58
CA PHE A 13 -3.97 -2.52 -2.50
C PHE A 13 -2.77 -2.50 -3.43
N VAL A 14 -2.97 -2.10 -4.70
CA VAL A 14 -1.89 -2.07 -5.71
C VAL A 14 -0.88 -0.98 -5.36
N VAL A 15 -1.31 0.25 -5.12
CA VAL A 15 -0.41 1.38 -4.85
C VAL A 15 0.31 1.21 -3.52
N GLY A 16 -0.45 0.94 -2.45
CA GLY A 16 0.11 0.75 -1.11
C GLY A 16 1.00 -0.48 -1.05
N GLY A 17 0.53 -1.61 -1.59
CA GLY A 17 1.29 -2.85 -1.65
C GLY A 17 2.61 -2.70 -2.41
N ALA A 18 2.60 -2.07 -3.58
CA ALA A 18 3.80 -1.84 -4.37
C ALA A 18 4.80 -0.90 -3.67
N LEU A 19 4.34 0.26 -3.19
CA LEU A 19 5.20 1.23 -2.51
C LEU A 19 5.79 0.66 -1.21
N GLY A 20 4.95 0.00 -0.41
CA GLY A 20 5.37 -0.64 0.83
C GLY A 20 6.38 -1.77 0.58
N ALA A 21 6.14 -2.61 -0.43
CA ALA A 21 7.05 -3.68 -0.77
C ALA A 21 8.40 -3.17 -1.29
N LEU A 22 8.40 -2.16 -2.14
CA LEU A 22 9.63 -1.53 -2.63
C LEU A 22 10.40 -0.89 -1.46
N ALA A 23 9.71 -0.19 -0.56
CA ALA A 23 10.30 0.44 0.62
C ALA A 23 10.93 -0.59 1.58
N GLY A 24 10.19 -1.64 1.93
CA GLY A 24 10.68 -2.70 2.82
C GLY A 24 11.83 -3.52 2.20
N PHE A 25 11.78 -3.76 0.88
CA PHE A 25 12.76 -4.63 0.25
C PHE A 25 14.10 -3.96 -0.02
N TYR A 26 14.09 -2.79 -0.67
CA TYR A 26 15.32 -2.12 -1.04
C TYR A 26 15.96 -1.41 0.16
N GLY A 27 15.16 -0.98 1.13
CA GLY A 27 15.62 -0.14 2.24
C GLY A 27 16.31 1.14 1.74
N SER A 28 17.00 1.86 2.62
CA SER A 28 17.73 3.11 2.29
C SER A 28 16.82 4.33 2.05
N TRP A 29 17.31 5.32 1.33
CA TRP A 29 16.66 6.60 1.05
C TRP A 29 15.22 6.45 0.54
N PHE A 30 14.95 5.47 -0.33
CA PHE A 30 13.60 5.24 -0.85
C PHE A 30 12.60 4.92 0.27
N ASP A 31 13.02 4.08 1.23
CA ASP A 31 12.22 3.76 2.41
C ASP A 31 11.96 5.00 3.27
N ALA A 32 12.99 5.85 3.46
CA ALA A 32 12.83 7.10 4.19
C ALA A 32 11.82 8.02 3.51
N VAL A 33 11.91 8.23 2.19
CA VAL A 33 10.96 9.06 1.44
C VAL A 33 9.54 8.51 1.53
N VAL A 34 9.34 7.22 1.24
CA VAL A 34 8.01 6.59 1.31
C VAL A 34 7.44 6.69 2.72
N SER A 35 8.25 6.44 3.75
CA SER A 35 7.82 6.57 5.15
C SER A 35 7.41 8.01 5.48
N ARG A 36 8.20 9.02 5.07
CA ARG A 36 7.86 10.42 5.34
C ARG A 36 6.58 10.86 4.65
N VAL A 37 6.40 10.48 3.39
CA VAL A 37 5.14 10.76 2.68
C VAL A 37 3.98 10.05 3.39
N THR A 38 4.15 8.79 3.76
CA THR A 38 3.14 8.01 4.50
C THR A 38 2.76 8.71 5.82
N ASP A 39 3.75 9.15 6.60
CA ASP A 39 3.55 9.84 7.88
C ASP A 39 2.78 11.16 7.71
N VAL A 40 3.08 11.93 6.65
CA VAL A 40 2.34 13.18 6.34
C VAL A 40 0.87 12.88 6.06
N PHE A 41 0.57 11.86 5.26
CA PHE A 41 -0.82 11.50 4.96
C PHE A 41 -1.55 10.93 6.19
N LEU A 42 -0.87 10.13 7.02
CA LEU A 42 -1.44 9.60 8.26
C LEU A 42 -1.66 10.66 9.34
N GLY A 43 -0.87 11.74 9.33
CA GLY A 43 -1.05 12.88 10.21
C GLY A 43 -2.26 13.76 9.83
N LEU A 44 -2.76 13.64 8.60
CA LEU A 44 -3.95 14.35 8.14
C LEU A 44 -5.22 13.57 8.52
N PRO A 45 -6.22 14.20 9.16
CA PRO A 45 -7.50 13.54 9.38
C PRO A 45 -8.18 13.25 8.04
N LEU A 46 -8.21 11.97 7.65
CA LEU A 46 -8.68 11.51 6.33
C LEU A 46 -10.08 12.02 5.97
N LEU A 47 -10.99 12.03 6.96
CA LEU A 47 -12.35 12.54 6.77
C LEU A 47 -12.38 14.03 6.43
N LEU A 48 -11.57 14.86 7.11
CA LEU A 48 -11.50 16.30 6.82
C LEU A 48 -10.97 16.56 5.41
N ALA A 49 -9.87 15.89 5.04
CA ALA A 49 -9.31 16.04 3.70
C ALA A 49 -10.29 15.59 2.60
N ALA A 50 -10.97 14.46 2.80
CA ALA A 50 -11.97 13.96 1.87
C ALA A 50 -13.18 14.91 1.72
N ILE A 51 -13.69 15.48 2.82
CA ILE A 51 -14.81 16.44 2.79
C ILE A 51 -14.41 17.71 2.03
N VAL A 52 -13.25 18.29 2.35
CA VAL A 52 -12.77 19.52 1.69
C VAL A 52 -12.59 19.29 0.18
N LEU A 53 -11.97 18.18 -0.23
CA LEU A 53 -11.78 17.87 -1.64
C LEU A 53 -13.11 17.65 -2.37
N MET A 54 -14.10 17.02 -1.71
CA MET A 54 -15.44 16.85 -2.29
C MET A 54 -16.21 18.18 -2.44
N GLN A 55 -15.90 19.20 -1.64
CA GLN A 55 -16.49 20.54 -1.76
C GLN A 55 -15.92 21.31 -2.95
N VAL A 56 -14.64 21.13 -3.25
CA VAL A 56 -13.95 21.81 -4.38
C VAL A 56 -14.30 21.16 -5.73
N MET A 57 -14.72 19.89 -5.72
CA MET A 57 -15.07 19.12 -6.92
C MET A 57 -16.48 19.46 -7.42
N HIS A 58 -16.55 20.13 -8.57
CA HIS A 58 -17.82 20.51 -9.21
C HIS A 58 -18.54 19.33 -9.88
N HIS A 59 -17.80 18.27 -10.27
CA HIS A 59 -18.35 17.06 -10.92
C HIS A 59 -18.06 15.84 -10.05
N ARG A 60 -19.08 15.34 -9.34
CA ARG A 60 -18.96 14.14 -8.49
C ARG A 60 -19.27 12.90 -9.33
N THR A 61 -18.23 12.16 -9.69
CA THR A 61 -18.35 10.87 -10.39
C THR A 61 -17.82 9.73 -9.53
N VAL A 62 -18.17 8.50 -9.88
CA VAL A 62 -17.63 7.29 -9.23
C VAL A 62 -16.09 7.32 -9.24
N TRP A 63 -15.50 7.75 -10.35
CA TRP A 63 -14.04 7.82 -10.52
C TRP A 63 -13.37 8.86 -9.62
N THR A 64 -13.98 10.03 -9.42
CA THR A 64 -13.42 11.05 -8.53
C THR A 64 -13.43 10.58 -7.08
N VAL A 65 -14.45 9.84 -6.67
CA VAL A 65 -14.52 9.27 -5.30
C VAL A 65 -13.47 8.18 -5.13
N ILE A 66 -13.32 7.27 -6.10
CA ILE A 66 -12.28 6.23 -6.08
C ILE A 66 -10.89 6.87 -5.97
N ALA A 67 -10.61 7.92 -6.75
CA ALA A 67 -9.31 8.59 -6.74
C ALA A 67 -8.99 9.23 -5.38
N ILE A 68 -9.98 9.88 -4.74
CA ILE A 68 -9.81 10.48 -3.41
C ILE A 68 -9.54 9.37 -2.38
N LEU A 69 -10.37 8.33 -2.34
CA LEU A 69 -10.17 7.23 -1.39
C LEU A 69 -8.83 6.53 -1.60
N ALA A 70 -8.41 6.34 -2.85
CA ALA A 70 -7.10 5.78 -3.17
C ALA A 70 -5.96 6.67 -2.67
N LEU A 71 -6.07 7.99 -2.87
CA LEU A 71 -5.08 8.98 -2.48
C LEU A 71 -4.84 9.04 -0.97
N PHE A 72 -5.86 8.79 -0.16
CA PHE A 72 -5.73 8.81 1.31
C PHE A 72 -5.66 7.43 1.96
N GLY A 73 -6.09 6.36 1.27
CA GLY A 73 -6.15 4.99 1.82
C GLY A 73 -4.86 4.17 1.65
N TRP A 74 -4.03 4.50 0.67
CA TRP A 74 -2.76 3.79 0.40
C TRP A 74 -1.74 3.77 1.57
N PRO A 75 -1.60 4.80 2.44
CA PRO A 75 -0.54 4.85 3.45
C PRO A 75 -0.60 3.68 4.45
N GLN A 76 -1.80 3.31 4.89
CA GLN A 76 -1.98 2.22 5.85
C GLN A 76 -1.58 0.87 5.23
N VAL A 77 -1.98 0.62 3.99
CA VAL A 77 -1.58 -0.60 3.26
C VAL A 77 -0.08 -0.61 2.98
N ALA A 78 0.52 0.52 2.61
CA ALA A 78 1.96 0.64 2.42
C ALA A 78 2.75 0.31 3.67
N ARG A 79 2.32 0.80 4.84
CA ARG A 79 2.97 0.51 6.12
C ARG A 79 2.95 -0.99 6.45
N ILE A 80 1.82 -1.66 6.21
CA ILE A 80 1.66 -3.09 6.47
C ILE A 80 2.48 -3.92 5.48
N ALA A 81 2.41 -3.60 4.19
CA ALA A 81 3.21 -4.26 3.15
C ALA A 81 4.71 -4.11 3.41
N ARG A 82 5.15 -2.92 3.83
CA ARG A 82 6.55 -2.67 4.23
C ARG A 82 6.97 -3.56 5.39
N GLY A 83 6.17 -3.63 6.46
CA GLY A 83 6.45 -4.50 7.61
C GLY A 83 6.59 -5.97 7.21
N ALA A 84 5.62 -6.49 6.45
CA ALA A 84 5.64 -7.86 5.98
C ALA A 84 6.85 -8.16 5.07
N VAL A 85 7.22 -7.24 4.18
CA VAL A 85 8.40 -7.42 3.32
C VAL A 85 9.71 -7.34 4.10
N LEU A 86 9.80 -6.49 5.13
CA LEU A 86 10.97 -6.45 6.01
C LEU A 86 11.17 -7.78 6.75
N GLU A 87 10.08 -8.37 7.25
CA GLU A 87 10.08 -9.69 7.88
C GLU A 87 10.54 -10.78 6.91
N VAL A 88 9.94 -10.84 5.72
CA VAL A 88 10.33 -11.82 4.69
C VAL A 88 11.79 -11.63 4.25
N ARG A 89 12.24 -10.39 4.09
CA ARG A 89 13.63 -10.08 3.69
C ARG A 89 14.66 -10.60 4.69
N ALA A 90 14.29 -10.70 5.98
CA ALA A 90 15.13 -11.20 7.06
C ALA A 90 15.14 -12.73 7.19
N SER A 91 14.40 -13.46 6.35
CA SER A 91 14.28 -14.91 6.42
C SER A 91 15.47 -15.66 5.81
N ASP A 92 15.71 -16.89 6.30
CA ASP A 92 16.79 -17.77 5.85
C ASP A 92 16.68 -18.15 4.37
N TYR A 93 15.46 -18.31 3.83
CA TYR A 93 15.28 -18.63 2.41
C TYR A 93 15.64 -17.45 1.50
N VAL A 94 15.43 -16.21 1.96
CA VAL A 94 15.92 -15.02 1.22
C VAL A 94 17.44 -14.94 1.30
N LEU A 95 18.05 -15.30 2.42
CA LEU A 95 19.51 -15.39 2.54
C LEU A 95 20.09 -16.46 1.60
N ALA A 96 19.49 -17.65 1.56
CA ALA A 96 19.87 -18.72 0.65
C ALA A 96 19.72 -18.30 -0.82
N ALA A 97 18.62 -17.64 -1.18
CA ALA A 97 18.41 -17.11 -2.52
C ALA A 97 19.50 -16.11 -2.95
N LYS A 98 19.96 -15.25 -2.02
CA LYS A 98 21.10 -14.35 -2.26
C LYS A 98 22.41 -15.13 -2.46
N ALA A 99 22.65 -16.16 -1.65
CA ALA A 99 23.84 -17.01 -1.76
C ALA A 99 23.89 -17.78 -3.10
N LEU A 100 22.73 -18.11 -3.66
CA LEU A 100 22.58 -18.69 -5.00
C LEU A 100 22.73 -17.68 -6.14
N GLY A 101 23.02 -16.41 -5.84
CA GLY A 101 23.28 -15.37 -6.85
C GLY A 101 22.04 -14.75 -7.48
N LEU A 102 20.84 -14.95 -6.92
CA LEU A 102 19.64 -14.28 -7.43
C LEU A 102 19.77 -12.77 -7.26
N ASN A 103 19.35 -12.03 -8.29
CA ASN A 103 19.35 -10.58 -8.21
C ASN A 103 18.22 -10.08 -7.27
N ARG A 104 18.37 -8.85 -6.77
CA ARG A 104 17.43 -8.24 -5.83
C ARG A 104 15.99 -8.22 -6.34
N PHE A 105 15.79 -7.94 -7.63
CA PHE A 105 14.47 -7.86 -8.24
C PHE A 105 13.80 -9.25 -8.32
N GLN A 106 14.54 -10.29 -8.67
CA GLN A 106 14.07 -11.68 -8.66
C GLN A 106 13.67 -12.11 -7.25
N ILE A 107 14.47 -11.77 -6.24
CA ILE A 107 14.13 -12.07 -4.84
C ILE A 107 12.86 -11.35 -4.42
N LEU A 108 12.71 -10.06 -4.78
CA LEU A 108 11.49 -9.31 -4.50
C LEU A 108 10.26 -9.98 -5.12
N LEU A 109 10.28 -10.25 -6.43
CA LEU A 109 9.09 -10.75 -7.14
C LEU A 109 8.78 -12.22 -6.85
N ARG A 110 9.80 -13.07 -6.70
CA ARG A 110 9.61 -14.53 -6.56
C ARG A 110 9.55 -14.99 -5.11
N HIS A 111 10.13 -14.24 -4.17
CA HIS A 111 10.18 -14.64 -2.77
C HIS A 111 9.52 -13.61 -1.86
N ALA A 112 9.84 -12.32 -1.97
CA ALA A 112 9.34 -11.35 -1.00
C ALA A 112 7.86 -11.01 -1.16
N LEU A 113 7.42 -10.63 -2.37
CA LEU A 113 6.04 -10.28 -2.64
C LEU A 113 5.07 -11.43 -2.35
N PRO A 114 5.26 -12.66 -2.88
CA PRO A 114 4.30 -13.74 -2.65
C PRO A 114 4.12 -14.07 -1.16
N ASN A 115 5.18 -13.96 -0.37
CA ASN A 115 5.13 -14.24 1.06
C ASN A 115 4.60 -13.05 1.89
N ALA A 116 4.72 -11.82 1.39
CA ALA A 116 4.22 -10.62 2.08
C ALA A 116 2.76 -10.26 1.72
N VAL A 117 2.17 -10.87 0.68
CA VAL A 117 0.82 -10.53 0.21
C VAL A 117 -0.28 -10.91 1.21
N GLY A 118 -0.09 -11.94 2.04
CA GLY A 118 -1.10 -12.40 3.01
C GLY A 118 -1.62 -11.29 3.95
N PRO A 119 -0.75 -10.65 4.75
CA PRO A 119 -1.14 -9.52 5.60
C PRO A 119 -1.72 -8.33 4.81
N VAL A 120 -1.26 -8.09 3.58
CA VAL A 120 -1.73 -6.97 2.74
C VAL A 120 -3.15 -7.22 2.25
N ILE A 121 -3.49 -8.46 1.86
CA ILE A 121 -4.85 -8.85 1.50
C ILE A 121 -5.76 -8.70 2.72
N ALA A 122 -5.33 -9.15 3.91
CA ALA A 122 -6.12 -9.05 5.12
C ALA A 122 -6.49 -7.60 5.48
N VAL A 123 -5.58 -6.64 5.29
CA VAL A 123 -5.91 -5.22 5.48
C VAL A 123 -6.75 -4.66 4.34
N ALA A 124 -6.55 -5.10 3.11
CA ALA A 124 -7.38 -4.67 1.99
C ALA A 124 -8.85 -5.11 2.13
N THR A 125 -9.13 -6.28 2.72
CA THR A 125 -10.51 -6.69 3.01
C THR A 125 -11.16 -5.81 4.07
N VAL A 126 -10.41 -5.36 5.09
CA VAL A 126 -10.89 -4.37 6.06
C VAL A 126 -11.18 -3.04 5.37
N ALA A 127 -10.28 -2.57 4.50
CA ALA A 127 -10.46 -1.33 3.75
C ALA A 127 -11.70 -1.38 2.83
N LEU A 128 -11.97 -2.54 2.22
CA LEU A 128 -13.20 -2.77 1.44
C LEU A 128 -14.45 -2.49 2.27
N GLY A 129 -14.52 -3.04 3.49
CA GLY A 129 -15.64 -2.79 4.39
C GLY A 129 -15.82 -1.31 4.70
N ILE A 130 -14.71 -0.60 4.96
CA ILE A 130 -14.71 0.84 5.25
C ILE A 130 -15.18 1.67 4.04
N PHE A 131 -14.79 1.30 2.81
CA PHE A 131 -15.12 2.10 1.61
C PHE A 131 -16.51 1.83 1.02
N ILE A 132 -17.15 0.70 1.38
CA ILE A 132 -18.49 0.39 0.88
C ILE A 132 -19.57 1.17 1.64
N VAL A 133 -19.34 1.38 2.94
CA VAL A 133 -20.19 2.13 3.88
C VAL A 133 -20.12 3.62 3.57
#